data_AF-A0A081RLV8-F1
#
_entry.id   AF-A0A081RLV8-F1
#
_cell.length_a   1.000
_cell.length_b   1.000
_cell.length_c   1.000
_cell.angle_alpha   90.00
_cell.angle_beta   90.00
_cell.angle_gamma   90.00
#
_symmetry.space_group_name_H-M   'P 1'
#
loop_
_entity.id
_entity.type
_entity.pdbx_description
1 polymer ?
#
loop_
_entity_poly.entity_id
_entity_poly.type
_entity_poly.pdbx_seq_one_letter_code
_entity_poly.pdbx_strand_id
1 'polypeptide(L)'
;MTEKENPLYPIEINDYPKLFDYVLTANGLVYFQSLKRNYILGKELTQDEYNKLRLLYVYYATANRNTSEVFAWQDLCITLDNQGIFEKEMFQSKEDLKNKQLIIENPHYVSGLYRKYTEFVKNMNSK
;
A
#
# COMPACT_ATOMS: atom_id res chain seq x y z
N MET A 1 -5.59 19.15 -10.60
CA MET A 1 -5.66 18.32 -9.38
C MET A 1 -5.04 19.12 -8.26
N THR A 2 -5.81 19.38 -7.20
CA THR A 2 -5.27 20.03 -6.00
C THR A 2 -4.64 18.97 -5.08
N GLU A 3 -3.75 19.36 -4.15
CA GLU A 3 -3.19 18.47 -3.11
C GLU A 3 -4.30 17.68 -2.38
N LYS A 4 -5.48 18.28 -2.21
CA LYS A 4 -6.62 17.69 -1.50
C LYS A 4 -7.26 16.50 -2.24
N GLU A 5 -7.01 16.34 -3.53
CA GLU A 5 -7.62 15.30 -4.37
C GLU A 5 -6.64 14.16 -4.69
N ASN A 6 -5.34 14.36 -4.44
CA ASN A 6 -4.27 13.44 -4.80
C ASN A 6 -3.41 13.12 -3.55
N PRO A 7 -3.65 11.98 -2.88
CA PRO A 7 -2.94 11.60 -1.65
C PRO A 7 -1.44 11.38 -1.83
N LEU A 8 -0.96 11.29 -3.07
CA LEU A 8 0.45 11.08 -3.41
C LEU A 8 1.06 12.25 -4.22
N TYR A 9 0.45 13.44 -4.17
CA TYR A 9 1.02 14.62 -4.82
C TYR A 9 2.49 14.82 -4.37
N PRO A 10 3.45 15.06 -5.30
CA PRO A 10 3.29 15.50 -6.69
C PRO A 10 3.27 14.36 -7.73
N ILE A 11 3.04 13.11 -7.34
CA ILE A 11 2.90 12.02 -8.32
C ILE A 11 1.57 12.17 -9.05
N GLU A 12 1.60 12.21 -10.37
CA GLU A 12 0.39 12.19 -11.19
C GLU A 12 -0.39 10.88 -11.01
N ILE A 13 -1.72 10.94 -10.97
CA ILE A 13 -2.58 9.75 -10.78
C ILE A 13 -2.30 8.68 -11.85
N ASN A 14 -2.00 9.12 -13.08
CA ASN A 14 -1.65 8.22 -14.18
C ASN A 14 -0.34 7.45 -13.96
N ASP A 15 0.52 7.93 -13.06
CA ASP A 15 1.78 7.32 -12.70
C ASP A 15 1.67 6.41 -11.46
N TYR A 16 0.51 6.35 -10.79
CA TYR A 16 0.31 5.46 -9.65
C TYR A 16 0.66 4.00 -9.93
N PRO A 17 0.26 3.39 -11.07
CA PRO A 17 0.60 1.99 -11.36
C PRO A 17 2.10 1.73 -11.53
N LYS A 18 2.95 2.77 -11.55
CA LYS A 18 4.40 2.67 -11.72
C LYS A 18 5.17 2.77 -10.39
N LEU A 19 4.48 3.03 -9.29
CA LEU A 19 5.08 3.42 -8.02
C LEU A 19 5.81 2.28 -7.31
N PHE A 20 5.29 1.06 -7.42
CA PHE A 20 5.75 -0.07 -6.63
C PHE A 20 6.23 -1.22 -7.51
N ASP A 21 7.17 -1.99 -6.98
CA ASP A 21 7.88 -3.06 -7.65
C ASP A 21 7.03 -4.33 -7.84
N TYR A 22 5.88 -4.42 -7.19
CA TYR A 22 4.94 -5.54 -7.30
C TYR A 22 3.49 -5.08 -7.52
N VAL A 23 2.69 -5.96 -8.13
CA VAL A 23 1.23 -5.84 -8.29
C VAL A 23 0.55 -7.14 -7.85
N LEU A 24 -0.75 -7.08 -7.52
CA LEU A 24 -1.52 -8.26 -7.14
C LEU A 24 -1.75 -9.17 -8.35
N THR A 25 -1.70 -10.48 -8.10
CA THR A 25 -2.34 -11.46 -8.98
C THR A 25 -3.84 -11.54 -8.69
N ALA A 26 -4.60 -12.30 -9.50
CA ALA A 26 -6.00 -12.59 -9.21
C ALA A 26 -6.16 -13.29 -7.83
N ASN A 27 -5.27 -14.23 -7.51
CA ASN A 27 -5.25 -14.90 -6.20
C ASN A 27 -4.87 -13.92 -5.08
N GLY A 28 -3.92 -13.02 -5.36
CA GLY A 28 -3.58 -11.91 -4.46
C GLY A 28 -4.78 -11.03 -4.14
N LEU A 29 -5.59 -10.69 -5.14
CA LEU A 29 -6.79 -9.90 -4.95
C LEU A 29 -7.81 -10.62 -4.06
N VAL A 30 -8.05 -11.91 -4.27
CA VAL A 30 -8.94 -12.72 -3.42
C VAL A 30 -8.43 -12.73 -1.97
N TYR A 31 -7.14 -12.95 -1.77
CA TYR A 31 -6.53 -12.96 -0.45
C TYR A 31 -6.59 -11.59 0.24
N PHE A 32 -6.33 -10.52 -0.51
CA PHE A 32 -6.46 -9.14 -0.03
C PHE A 32 -7.89 -8.85 0.45
N GLN A 33 -8.91 -9.20 -0.34
CA GLN A 33 -10.30 -8.98 0.03
C GLN A 33 -10.68 -9.76 1.30
N SER A 34 -10.14 -10.97 1.48
CA SER A 34 -10.31 -11.75 2.72
C SER A 34 -9.68 -11.05 3.93
N LEU A 35 -8.44 -10.58 3.82
CA LEU A 35 -7.75 -9.83 4.89
C LEU A 35 -8.46 -8.52 5.22
N LYS A 36 -8.81 -7.73 4.21
CA LYS A 36 -9.54 -6.46 4.37
C LYS A 36 -10.88 -6.68 5.07
N ARG A 37 -11.61 -7.73 4.69
CA ARG A 37 -12.87 -8.12 5.36
C ARG A 37 -12.65 -8.51 6.82
N ASN A 38 -11.64 -9.33 7.12
CA ASN A 38 -11.35 -9.73 8.50
C ASN A 38 -11.00 -8.50 9.37
N TYR A 39 -10.19 -7.58 8.85
CA TYR A 39 -9.89 -6.31 9.51
C TYR A 39 -11.16 -5.48 9.78
N ILE A 40 -12.01 -5.26 8.77
CA ILE A 40 -13.25 -4.48 8.90
C ILE A 40 -14.20 -5.10 9.94
N LEU A 41 -14.25 -6.43 10.02
CA LEU A 41 -15.06 -7.14 11.00
C LEU A 41 -14.45 -7.14 12.42
N GLY A 42 -13.32 -6.46 12.63
CA GLY A 42 -12.65 -6.40 13.93
C GLY A 42 -12.07 -7.73 14.38
N LYS A 43 -11.79 -8.66 13.45
CA LYS A 43 -11.10 -9.89 13.80
C LYS A 43 -9.65 -9.59 14.12
N GLU A 44 -9.13 -10.27 15.13
CA GLU A 44 -7.72 -10.22 15.44
C GLU A 44 -6.91 -10.80 14.27
N LEU A 45 -5.98 -10.01 13.76
CA LEU A 45 -4.99 -10.42 12.76
C LEU A 45 -3.63 -10.51 13.43
N THR A 46 -2.79 -11.41 12.92
CA THR A 46 -1.38 -11.49 13.32
C THR A 46 -0.60 -10.29 12.76
N GLN A 47 0.58 -10.02 13.33
CA GLN A 47 1.50 -9.00 12.81
C GLN A 47 1.82 -9.20 11.32
N ASP A 48 2.01 -10.44 10.91
CA ASP A 48 2.29 -10.81 9.52
C ASP A 48 1.07 -10.53 8.60
N GLU A 49 -0.14 -10.79 9.07
CA GLU A 49 -1.36 -10.45 8.33
C GLU A 49 -1.58 -8.94 8.22
N TYR A 50 -1.26 -8.16 9.26
CA TYR A 50 -1.30 -6.70 9.17
C TYR A 50 -0.28 -6.16 8.17
N ASN A 51 0.94 -6.71 8.15
CA ASN A 51 1.94 -6.36 7.16
C ASN A 51 1.45 -6.68 5.73
N LYS A 52 0.91 -7.88 5.52
CA LYS A 52 0.36 -8.29 4.22
C LYS A 52 -0.83 -7.42 3.80
N LEU A 53 -1.68 -7.02 4.74
CA LEU A 53 -2.77 -6.09 4.48
C LEU A 53 -2.22 -4.74 3.98
N ARG A 54 -1.23 -4.15 4.66
CA ARG A 54 -0.58 -2.90 4.21
C ARG A 54 -0.01 -3.01 2.80
N LEU A 55 0.75 -4.07 2.51
CA LEU A 55 1.37 -4.29 1.20
C LEU A 55 0.33 -4.47 0.09
N LEU A 56 -0.63 -5.37 0.29
CA LEU A 56 -1.62 -5.67 -0.75
C LEU A 56 -2.56 -4.50 -1.00
N TYR A 57 -2.89 -3.73 0.04
CA TYR A 57 -3.76 -2.58 -0.11
C TYR A 57 -3.10 -1.49 -0.95
N VAL A 58 -1.83 -1.15 -0.70
CA VAL A 58 -1.16 -0.13 -1.51
C VAL A 58 -1.04 -0.57 -2.98
N TYR A 59 -0.74 -1.84 -3.23
CA TYR A 59 -0.70 -2.39 -4.59
C TYR A 59 -2.06 -2.34 -5.28
N TYR A 60 -3.15 -2.61 -4.55
CA TYR A 60 -4.52 -2.55 -5.08
C TYR A 60 -4.93 -1.12 -5.40
N ALA A 61 -4.72 -0.19 -4.48
CA ALA A 61 -5.15 1.19 -4.62
C ALA A 61 -4.44 1.88 -5.79
N THR A 62 -3.12 1.68 -5.91
CA THR A 62 -2.31 2.32 -6.94
C THR A 62 -2.47 1.72 -8.33
N ALA A 63 -2.63 0.40 -8.45
CA ALA A 63 -2.92 -0.23 -9.74
C ALA A 63 -4.22 0.28 -10.37
N ASN A 64 -5.21 0.62 -9.54
CA ASN A 64 -6.52 1.09 -9.98
C ASN A 64 -6.64 2.62 -10.12
N ARG A 65 -5.56 3.38 -9.87
CA ARG A 65 -5.59 4.86 -9.89
C ARG A 65 -6.68 5.45 -8.97
N ASN A 66 -7.02 4.74 -7.91
CA ASN A 66 -8.15 5.09 -7.05
C ASN A 66 -7.66 5.89 -5.84
N THR A 67 -7.79 7.22 -5.92
CA THR A 67 -7.33 8.13 -4.85
C THR A 67 -8.05 7.89 -3.54
N SER A 68 -9.34 7.56 -3.55
CA SER A 68 -10.09 7.23 -2.34
C SER A 68 -9.54 5.98 -1.63
N GLU A 69 -9.15 4.94 -2.38
CA GLU A 69 -8.53 3.75 -1.80
C GLU A 69 -7.10 4.03 -1.31
N VAL A 70 -6.37 4.96 -1.95
CA VAL A 70 -5.05 5.38 -1.45
C VAL A 70 -5.17 6.14 -0.13
N PHE A 71 -6.15 7.05 0.00
CA PHE A 71 -6.45 7.69 1.29
C PHE A 71 -6.81 6.65 2.35
N ALA A 72 -7.71 5.71 2.03
CA ALA A 72 -8.11 4.67 2.98
C ALA A 72 -6.94 3.73 3.37
N TRP A 73 -5.97 3.52 2.49
CA TRP A 73 -4.73 2.82 2.83
C TRP A 73 -3.85 3.64 3.80
N GLN A 74 -3.69 4.95 3.57
CA GLN A 74 -2.94 5.83 4.48
C GLN A 74 -3.59 5.86 5.87
N ASP A 75 -4.92 6.01 5.92
CA ASP A 75 -5.70 5.99 7.17
C ASP A 75 -5.56 4.65 7.91
N LEU A 76 -5.57 3.53 7.18
CA LEU A 76 -5.29 2.22 7.75
C LEU A 76 -3.91 2.20 8.42
N CYS A 77 -2.86 2.64 7.73
CA CYS A 77 -1.50 2.65 8.29
C CYS A 77 -1.43 3.50 9.56
N ILE A 78 -1.99 4.71 9.54
CA ILE A 78 -2.06 5.61 10.71
C ILE A 78 -2.82 4.95 11.86
N THR A 79 -3.95 4.32 11.58
CA THR A 79 -4.79 3.66 12.59
C THR A 79 -4.03 2.51 13.27
N LEU A 80 -3.35 1.68 12.50
CA LEU A 80 -2.57 0.57 13.03
C LEU A 80 -1.38 1.07 13.88
N ASP A 81 -0.71 2.12 13.44
CA ASP A 81 0.40 2.72 14.19
C ASP A 81 -0.08 3.31 15.52
N ASN A 82 -1.25 3.97 15.54
CA ASN A 82 -1.88 4.47 16.76
C ASN A 82 -2.32 3.34 17.72
N GLN A 83 -2.57 2.14 17.19
CA GLN A 83 -2.86 0.93 17.98
C GLN A 83 -1.58 0.22 18.46
N GLY A 84 -0.39 0.74 18.15
CA GLY A 84 0.89 0.13 18.51
C GLY A 84 1.29 -1.04 17.60
N ILE A 85 0.57 -1.26 16.50
CA ILE A 85 0.82 -2.33 15.53
C ILE A 85 1.75 -1.79 14.44
N PHE A 86 3.02 -1.63 14.75
CA PHE A 86 4.01 -1.07 13.82
C PHE A 86 4.46 -2.07 12.74
N GLU A 87 5.02 -1.57 11.65
CA GLU A 87 5.68 -2.42 10.66
C GLU A 87 6.92 -3.11 11.27
N LYS A 88 6.91 -4.45 11.26
CA LYS A 88 8.03 -5.30 11.71
C LYS A 88 8.16 -6.47 10.76
N GLU A 89 9.37 -6.83 10.36
CA GLU A 89 9.61 -8.00 9.49
C GLU A 89 8.85 -7.96 8.16
N MET A 90 8.53 -6.76 7.66
CA MET A 90 7.77 -6.55 6.41
C MET A 90 8.39 -7.28 5.20
N PHE A 91 9.72 -7.37 5.17
CA PHE A 91 10.44 -8.13 4.15
C PHE A 91 10.02 -9.60 4.11
N GLN A 92 9.87 -10.25 5.28
CA GLN A 92 9.45 -11.65 5.36
C GLN A 92 8.01 -11.84 4.89
N SER A 93 7.11 -10.92 5.27
CA SER A 93 5.73 -10.91 4.79
C SER A 93 5.66 -10.76 3.26
N LYS A 94 6.51 -9.91 2.67
CA LYS A 94 6.61 -9.73 1.22
C LYS A 94 7.14 -10.99 0.52
N GLU A 95 8.17 -11.63 1.05
CA GLU A 95 8.70 -12.90 0.50
C GLU A 95 7.65 -14.01 0.56
N ASP A 96 6.85 -14.10 1.62
CA ASP A 96 5.74 -15.06 1.69
C ASP A 96 4.68 -14.79 0.60
N LEU A 97 4.32 -13.53 0.34
CA LEU A 97 3.40 -13.18 -0.74
C LEU A 97 3.94 -13.57 -2.12
N LYS A 98 5.25 -13.40 -2.36
CA LYS A 98 5.92 -13.83 -3.59
C LYS A 98 5.90 -15.34 -3.75
N ASN A 99 6.31 -16.07 -2.70
CA ASN A 99 6.36 -17.53 -2.71
C ASN A 99 4.98 -18.16 -2.95
N LYS A 100 3.91 -17.52 -2.46
CA LYS A 100 2.52 -17.92 -2.69
C LYS A 100 1.92 -17.41 -4.01
N GLN A 101 2.70 -16.71 -4.83
CA GLN A 101 2.26 -16.11 -6.10
C GLN A 101 1.04 -15.18 -5.94
N LEU A 102 0.94 -14.51 -4.80
CA LEU A 102 -0.10 -13.52 -4.52
C LEU A 102 0.27 -12.14 -5.08
N ILE A 103 1.56 -11.90 -5.29
CA ILE A 103 2.08 -10.74 -5.99
C ILE A 103 3.07 -11.18 -7.06
N ILE A 104 3.20 -10.37 -8.11
CA ILE A 104 4.17 -10.54 -9.20
C ILE A 104 4.88 -9.22 -9.47
N GLU A 105 6.07 -9.31 -10.08
CA GLU A 105 6.81 -8.12 -10.49
C GLU A 105 5.96 -7.21 -11.36
N ASN A 106 6.01 -5.91 -11.07
CA ASN A 106 5.27 -4.92 -11.82
C ASN A 106 6.03 -4.55 -13.10
N PRO A 107 5.50 -4.88 -14.30
CA PRO A 107 6.16 -4.58 -15.57
C PRO A 107 6.24 -3.07 -15.87
N HIS A 108 5.52 -2.24 -15.10
CA HIS A 108 5.47 -0.80 -15.27
C HIS A 108 6.25 -0.05 -14.18
N TYR A 109 6.94 -0.76 -13.29
CA TYR A 109 7.66 -0.14 -12.17
C TYR A 109 8.72 0.85 -12.66
N VAL A 110 8.69 2.06 -12.08
CA VAL A 110 9.72 3.09 -12.30
C VAL A 110 10.44 3.34 -10.99
N SER A 111 11.69 2.88 -10.93
CA SER A 111 12.54 3.01 -9.75
C SER A 111 12.68 4.47 -9.30
N GLY A 112 12.51 4.70 -8.00
CA GLY A 112 12.65 6.02 -7.38
C GLY A 112 11.48 6.98 -7.64
N LEU A 113 10.44 6.58 -8.38
CA LEU A 113 9.29 7.45 -8.61
C LEU A 113 8.59 7.84 -7.30
N TYR A 114 8.33 6.87 -6.42
CA TYR A 114 7.74 7.12 -5.11
C TYR A 114 8.60 8.03 -4.21
N ARG A 115 9.92 8.10 -4.45
CA ARG A 115 10.81 8.96 -3.67
C ARG A 115 10.42 10.44 -3.79
N LYS A 116 9.90 10.87 -4.95
CA LYS A 116 9.44 12.25 -5.15
C LYS A 116 8.35 12.64 -4.15
N TYR A 117 7.42 11.72 -3.86
CA TYR A 117 6.39 11.92 -2.85
C TYR A 117 7.01 12.04 -1.45
N THR A 118 7.90 11.11 -1.08
CA THR A 118 8.51 11.12 0.26
C THR A 118 9.36 12.37 0.51
N GLU A 119 10.07 12.87 -0.52
CA GLU A 119 10.86 14.09 -0.44
C GLU A 119 9.95 15.32 -0.31
N PHE A 120 8.85 15.37 -1.07
CA PHE A 120 7.86 16.43 -0.97
C PHE A 120 7.27 16.54 0.45
N VAL A 121 6.79 15.43 1.01
CA VAL A 121 6.23 15.39 2.38
C VAL A 121 7.27 15.80 3.42
N LYS A 122 8.51 15.31 3.31
CA LYS A 122 9.60 15.70 4.21
C LYS A 122 9.85 17.21 4.18
N ASN A 123 9.84 17.82 3.00
CA ASN A 123 10.04 19.26 2.85
C ASN A 123 8.88 20.10 3.40
N MET A 124 7.65 19.59 3.35
CA MET A 124 6.49 20.24 3.98
C MET A 124 6.58 20.21 5.51
N ASN A 125 6.95 19.07 6.10
CA ASN A 125 7.05 18.91 7.56
C ASN A 125 8.31 19.58 8.17
N SER A 126 9.24 20.05 7.33
CA SER A 126 10.44 20.78 7.77
C SER A 126 10.24 22.30 7.81
N LYS A 127 9.03 22.79 7.53
CA LYS A 127 8.64 24.21 7.60
C LYS A 127 7.65 24.42 8.74
#